data_AF-A0A537C9L3-F1
#
_entry.id   AF-A0A537C9L3-F1
#
_cell.length_a   1.000
_cell.length_b   1.000
_cell.length_c   1.000
_cell.angle_alpha   90.00
_cell.angle_beta   90.00
_cell.angle_gamma   90.00
#
_symmetry.space_group_name_H-M   'P 1'
#
loop_
_entity.id
_entity.type
_entity.pdbx_description
1 polymer ?
#
loop_
_entity_poly.entity_id
_entity_poly.type
_entity_poly.pdbx_seq_one_letter_code
_entity_poly.pdbx_strand_id
1 'polypeptide(L)'
;MQYVIRHPQNVAGLVIMNTFLTSDYRLPPQVAAKITPAIIKESSVHPENIPESAMEAYWAPFPDDEAKKAYQAFPRMFPDSPTHPSFKPMKEVEQGLPRLKVPTLMIWGTGKSPPTYAERISKMIPNAKLTQVKAGHFVPEDAPDEVEKLILGFFSDNLL
;
A
#
# COMPACT_ATOMS: atom_id res chain seq x y z
N MET A 1 -5.88 -6.53 3.46
CA MET A 1 -7.19 -6.60 2.77
C MET A 1 -7.86 -7.97 2.80
N GLN A 2 -7.19 -9.08 2.47
CA GLN A 2 -7.83 -10.39 2.46
C GLN A 2 -8.49 -10.75 3.81
N TYR A 3 -7.85 -10.40 4.93
CA TYR A 3 -8.40 -10.59 6.27
C TYR A 3 -9.73 -9.84 6.48
N VAL A 4 -9.77 -8.51 6.24
CA VAL A 4 -10.99 -7.71 6.47
C VAL A 4 -12.14 -8.16 5.56
N ILE A 5 -11.85 -8.66 4.36
CA ILE A 5 -12.89 -9.20 3.46
C ILE A 5 -13.51 -10.49 4.01
N ARG A 6 -12.73 -11.31 4.71
CA ARG A 6 -13.20 -12.59 5.29
C ARG A 6 -13.78 -12.42 6.70
N HIS A 7 -13.36 -11.39 7.42
CA HIS A 7 -13.73 -11.15 8.81
C HIS A 7 -14.09 -9.68 9.07
N PRO A 8 -15.02 -9.08 8.31
CA PRO A 8 -15.33 -7.65 8.42
C PRO A 8 -15.86 -7.27 9.81
N GLN A 9 -16.53 -8.19 10.49
CA GLN A 9 -17.05 -7.99 11.86
C GLN A 9 -15.96 -7.79 12.91
N ASN A 10 -14.71 -8.17 12.61
CA ASN A 10 -13.57 -8.01 13.51
C ASN A 10 -12.82 -6.69 13.28
N VAL A 11 -13.29 -5.83 12.39
CA VAL A 11 -12.57 -4.62 11.95
C VAL A 11 -13.48 -3.40 12.10
N ALA A 12 -13.11 -2.48 12.98
CA ALA A 12 -13.90 -1.27 13.23
C ALA A 12 -13.69 -0.18 12.17
N GLY A 13 -12.51 -0.13 11.56
CA GLY A 13 -12.18 0.81 10.50
C GLY A 13 -10.91 0.41 9.75
N LEU A 14 -10.70 0.99 8.58
CA LEU A 14 -9.59 0.67 7.70
C LEU A 14 -8.90 1.94 7.20
N VAL A 15 -7.58 1.99 7.35
CA VAL A 15 -6.73 3.00 6.69
C VAL A 15 -5.92 2.29 5.62
N ILE A 16 -5.98 2.79 4.39
CA ILE A 16 -5.27 2.24 3.22
C ILE A 16 -4.32 3.31 2.70
N MET A 17 -3.06 2.93 2.43
CA MET A 17 -2.08 3.81 1.81
C MET A 17 -1.39 3.10 0.65
N ASN A 18 -1.25 3.78 -0.50
CA ASN A 18 -0.46 3.41 -1.67
C ASN A 18 -0.23 1.90 -1.89
N THR A 19 -1.30 1.12 -1.96
CA THR A 19 -1.24 -0.35 -2.07
C THR A 19 -1.86 -0.83 -3.39
N PHE A 20 -1.78 -2.14 -3.64
CA PHE A 20 -2.36 -2.76 -4.83
C PHE A 20 -3.52 -3.65 -4.42
N LEU A 21 -4.68 -3.49 -5.08
CA LEU A 21 -5.96 -4.10 -4.66
C LEU A 21 -6.73 -4.77 -5.81
N THR A 22 -6.21 -4.71 -7.03
CA THR A 22 -6.84 -5.31 -8.21
C THR A 22 -5.94 -6.31 -8.90
N SER A 23 -6.56 -7.37 -9.43
CA SER A 23 -5.92 -8.47 -10.15
C SER A 23 -5.44 -8.09 -11.56
N ASP A 24 -5.72 -6.87 -12.04
CA ASP A 24 -5.23 -6.32 -13.30
C ASP A 24 -3.96 -5.47 -13.13
N TYR A 25 -3.56 -5.16 -11.89
CA TYR A 25 -2.31 -4.46 -11.64
C TYR A 25 -1.14 -5.37 -12.00
N ARG A 26 -0.21 -4.86 -12.82
CA ARG A 26 0.95 -5.61 -13.29
C ARG A 26 2.22 -4.85 -12.93
N LEU A 27 3.11 -5.57 -12.26
CA LEU A 27 4.48 -5.14 -12.08
C LEU A 27 5.36 -5.97 -13.02
N PRO A 28 6.05 -5.36 -14.01
CA PRO A 28 6.91 -6.12 -14.91
C PRO A 28 7.97 -6.91 -14.12
N PRO A 29 8.21 -8.20 -14.41
CA PRO A 29 9.16 -9.02 -13.66
C PRO A 29 10.56 -8.42 -13.54
N GLN A 30 11.01 -7.66 -14.56
CA GLN A 30 12.33 -7.01 -14.57
C GLN A 30 12.41 -5.83 -13.61
N VAL A 31 11.27 -5.16 -13.35
CA VAL A 31 11.16 -4.11 -12.32
C VAL A 31 11.04 -4.76 -10.95
N ALA A 32 10.18 -5.77 -10.84
CA ALA A 32 9.97 -6.53 -9.62
C ALA A 32 11.27 -7.10 -9.04
N ALA A 33 12.10 -7.74 -9.86
CA ALA A 33 13.35 -8.37 -9.44
C ALA A 33 14.42 -7.39 -8.89
N LYS A 34 14.26 -6.08 -9.13
CA LYS A 34 15.21 -5.04 -8.71
C LYS A 34 14.78 -4.29 -7.45
N ILE A 35 13.60 -4.59 -6.92
CA ILE A 35 13.11 -3.93 -5.70
C ILE A 35 13.97 -4.37 -4.52
N THR A 36 14.57 -3.38 -3.86
CA THR A 36 15.35 -3.49 -2.62
C THR A 36 14.81 -2.47 -1.61
N PRO A 37 15.20 -2.52 -0.32
CA PRO A 37 14.84 -1.48 0.63
C PRO A 37 15.18 -0.05 0.19
N ALA A 38 16.10 0.16 -0.77
CA ALA A 38 16.35 1.48 -1.37
C ALA A 38 15.10 2.12 -2.00
N ILE A 39 14.09 1.33 -2.37
CA ILE A 39 12.83 1.82 -2.93
C ILE A 39 12.13 2.83 -2.01
N ILE A 40 12.37 2.76 -0.70
CA ILE A 40 11.87 3.74 0.28
C ILE A 40 12.27 5.16 -0.13
N LYS A 41 13.56 5.38 -0.38
CA LYS A 41 14.09 6.66 -0.87
C LYS A 41 13.76 6.90 -2.34
N GLU A 42 13.95 5.91 -3.20
CA GLU A 42 13.76 6.10 -4.66
C GLU A 42 12.32 6.50 -5.04
N SER A 43 11.35 6.04 -4.26
CA SER A 43 9.93 6.34 -4.49
C SER A 43 9.41 7.54 -3.71
N SER A 44 10.26 8.21 -2.92
CA SER A 44 9.93 9.41 -2.15
C SER A 44 10.02 10.68 -3.01
N VAL A 45 9.18 11.67 -2.69
CA VAL A 45 9.23 13.02 -3.30
C VAL A 45 10.44 13.80 -2.80
N HIS A 46 10.80 13.62 -1.54
CA HIS A 46 11.89 14.30 -0.84
C HIS A 46 12.85 13.28 -0.20
N PRO A 47 13.60 12.50 -1.00
CA PRO A 47 14.51 11.46 -0.48
C PRO A 47 15.59 12.02 0.46
N GLU A 48 15.92 13.30 0.35
CA GLU A 48 16.81 14.05 1.24
C GLU A 48 16.29 14.16 2.68
N ASN A 49 14.96 14.08 2.87
CA ASN A 49 14.33 14.16 4.18
C ASN A 49 14.30 12.82 4.90
N ILE A 50 14.57 11.70 4.21
CA ILE A 50 14.60 10.37 4.81
C ILE A 50 15.97 10.17 5.48
N PRO A 51 16.02 10.09 6.82
CA PRO A 51 17.28 9.97 7.55
C PRO A 51 18.05 8.72 7.17
N GLU A 52 19.38 8.79 7.25
CA GLU A 52 20.23 7.61 7.04
C GLU A 52 19.92 6.49 8.04
N SER A 53 19.68 6.84 9.31
CA SER A 53 19.26 5.89 10.35
C SER A 53 17.95 5.16 10.03
N ALA A 54 17.01 5.80 9.32
CA ALA A 54 15.79 5.14 8.86
C ALA A 54 16.13 4.09 7.79
N MET A 55 17.02 4.42 6.85
CA MET A 55 17.49 3.45 5.85
C MET A 55 18.26 2.30 6.49
N GLU A 56 19.14 2.57 7.45
CA GLU A 56 19.82 1.53 8.23
C GLU A 56 18.81 0.57 8.89
N ALA A 57 17.73 1.11 9.47
CA ALA A 57 16.66 0.30 10.05
C ALA A 57 15.90 -0.54 9.00
N TYR A 58 15.65 0.01 7.80
CA TYR A 58 15.04 -0.74 6.69
C TYR A 58 15.95 -1.83 6.13
N TRP A 59 17.26 -1.64 6.16
CA TRP A 59 18.26 -2.62 5.72
C TRP A 59 18.61 -3.65 6.81
N ALA A 60 18.41 -3.33 8.09
CA ALA A 60 18.79 -4.19 9.22
C ALA A 60 18.25 -5.64 9.14
N PRO A 61 17.03 -5.92 8.66
CA PRO A 61 16.54 -7.30 8.48
C PRO A 61 17.22 -8.07 7.36
N PHE A 62 18.02 -7.43 6.51
CA PHE A 62 18.63 -7.99 5.29
C PHE A 62 20.16 -7.87 5.28
N PRO A 63 20.87 -8.44 6.29
CA PRO A 63 22.31 -8.24 6.47
C PRO A 63 23.17 -8.91 5.39
N ASP A 64 22.64 -9.90 4.68
CA ASP A 64 23.34 -10.67 3.66
C ASP A 64 22.43 -10.99 2.45
N ASP A 65 23.01 -11.59 1.41
CA ASP A 65 22.30 -11.89 0.17
C ASP A 65 21.25 -13.00 0.33
N GLU A 66 21.38 -13.90 1.31
CA GLU A 66 20.33 -14.88 1.60
C GLU A 66 19.11 -14.22 2.21
N ALA A 67 19.30 -13.33 3.18
CA ALA A 67 18.21 -12.58 3.79
C ALA A 67 17.49 -11.70 2.77
N LYS A 68 18.23 -11.08 1.82
CA LYS A 68 17.65 -10.26 0.74
C LYS A 68 16.71 -11.03 -0.19
N LYS A 69 16.86 -12.37 -0.33
CA LYS A 69 15.96 -13.18 -1.15
C LYS A 69 14.51 -13.10 -0.67
N ALA A 70 14.29 -12.95 0.64
CA ALA A 70 12.96 -12.79 1.21
C ALA A 70 12.31 -11.49 0.74
N TYR A 71 13.06 -10.38 0.74
CA TYR A 71 12.59 -9.10 0.20
C TYR A 71 12.27 -9.22 -1.30
N GLN A 72 13.14 -9.86 -2.07
CA GLN A 72 12.96 -10.09 -3.50
C GLN A 72 11.87 -11.13 -3.84
N ALA A 73 11.39 -11.90 -2.86
CA ALA A 73 10.25 -12.80 -3.06
C ALA A 73 8.94 -12.02 -3.20
N PHE A 74 8.80 -10.88 -2.49
CA PHE A 74 7.57 -10.10 -2.50
C PHE A 74 7.16 -9.61 -3.91
N PRO A 75 8.06 -9.01 -4.71
CA PRO A 75 7.72 -8.56 -6.06
C PRO A 75 7.31 -9.71 -7.01
N ARG A 76 7.78 -10.94 -6.76
CA ARG A 76 7.37 -12.13 -7.53
C ARG A 76 5.96 -12.61 -7.17
N MET A 77 5.35 -12.08 -6.12
CA MET A 77 3.96 -12.42 -5.75
C MET A 77 2.93 -11.61 -6.54
N PHE A 78 3.33 -10.58 -7.30
CA PHE A 78 2.39 -9.86 -8.17
C PHE A 78 1.95 -10.77 -9.33
N PRO A 79 0.64 -10.98 -9.51
CA PRO A 79 0.17 -11.89 -10.55
C PRO A 79 0.44 -11.30 -11.95
N ASP A 80 1.19 -12.03 -12.76
CA ASP A 80 1.44 -11.70 -14.17
C ASP A 80 0.38 -12.30 -15.12
N SER A 81 -0.33 -13.33 -14.67
CA SER A 81 -1.26 -14.13 -15.45
C SER A 81 -2.41 -14.69 -14.57
N PRO A 82 -3.54 -15.10 -15.17
CA PRO A 82 -4.63 -15.76 -14.43
C PRO A 82 -4.25 -17.09 -13.77
N THR A 83 -3.20 -17.76 -14.25
CA THR A 83 -2.67 -19.01 -13.69
C THR A 83 -1.63 -18.78 -12.60
N HIS A 84 -1.21 -17.53 -12.38
CA HIS A 84 -0.26 -17.19 -11.31
C HIS A 84 -0.86 -17.54 -9.94
N PRO A 85 -0.09 -18.16 -9.00
CA PRO A 85 -0.61 -18.58 -7.69
C PRO A 85 -1.32 -17.47 -6.90
N SER A 86 -0.81 -16.23 -6.98
CA SER A 86 -1.41 -15.06 -6.31
C SER A 86 -2.64 -14.48 -7.01
N PHE A 87 -2.97 -14.89 -8.24
CA PHE A 87 -4.07 -14.29 -8.99
C PHE A 87 -5.41 -14.50 -8.29
N LYS A 88 -5.72 -15.75 -7.91
CA LYS A 88 -6.99 -16.08 -7.24
C LYS A 88 -7.16 -15.32 -5.91
N PRO A 89 -6.18 -15.32 -4.97
CA PRO A 89 -6.25 -14.50 -3.76
C PRO A 89 -6.45 -12.99 -4.04
N MET A 90 -5.75 -12.45 -5.04
CA MET A 90 -5.91 -11.04 -5.43
C MET A 90 -7.30 -10.76 -6.00
N LYS A 91 -7.84 -11.69 -6.79
CA LYS A 91 -9.20 -11.56 -7.35
C LYS A 91 -10.28 -11.65 -6.28
N GLU A 92 -10.10 -12.50 -5.27
CA GLU A 92 -10.97 -12.54 -4.09
C GLU A 92 -10.99 -11.19 -3.36
N VAL A 93 -9.83 -10.54 -3.23
CA VAL A 93 -9.72 -9.20 -2.65
C VAL A 93 -10.51 -8.19 -3.49
N GLU A 94 -10.22 -8.13 -4.79
CA GLU A 94 -10.86 -7.21 -5.72
C GLU A 94 -12.40 -7.35 -5.72
N GLN A 95 -12.90 -8.59 -5.79
CA GLN A 95 -14.33 -8.88 -5.76
C GLN A 95 -14.98 -8.61 -4.40
N GLY A 96 -14.19 -8.54 -3.32
CA GLY A 96 -14.66 -8.25 -1.97
C GLY A 96 -14.81 -6.75 -1.68
N LEU A 97 -14.09 -5.87 -2.40
CA LEU A 97 -14.12 -4.43 -2.17
C LEU A 97 -15.55 -3.84 -2.17
N PRO A 98 -16.45 -4.20 -3.11
CA PRO A 98 -17.82 -3.65 -3.13
C PRO A 98 -18.70 -4.08 -1.95
N ARG A 99 -18.30 -5.13 -1.21
CA ARG A 99 -19.03 -5.63 -0.03
C ARG A 99 -18.48 -5.07 1.28
N LEU A 100 -17.38 -4.32 1.22
CA LEU A 100 -16.74 -3.76 2.40
C LEU A 100 -17.58 -2.59 2.94
N LYS A 101 -18.15 -2.76 4.14
CA LYS A 101 -18.96 -1.72 4.80
C LYS A 101 -18.25 -1.01 5.94
N VAL A 102 -17.01 -1.42 6.26
CA VAL A 102 -16.25 -0.79 7.33
C VAL A 102 -15.85 0.64 6.90
N PRO A 103 -15.91 1.62 7.81
CA PRO A 103 -15.37 2.95 7.56
C PRO A 103 -13.96 2.84 6.99
N THR A 104 -13.72 3.49 5.85
CA THR A 104 -12.45 3.35 5.13
C THR A 104 -11.89 4.72 4.76
N LEU A 105 -10.69 5.02 5.26
CA LEU A 105 -9.87 6.14 4.83
C LEU A 105 -8.80 5.62 3.86
N MET A 106 -8.64 6.29 2.72
CA MET A 106 -7.55 6.05 1.78
C MET A 106 -6.68 7.30 1.72
N ILE A 107 -5.42 7.19 2.17
CA ILE A 107 -4.43 8.27 2.07
C ILE A 107 -3.49 7.92 0.91
N TRP A 108 -3.46 8.73 -0.13
CA TRP A 108 -2.78 8.37 -1.37
C TRP A 108 -1.73 9.39 -1.80
N GLY A 109 -0.47 8.98 -1.87
CA GLY A 109 0.62 9.78 -2.40
C GLY A 109 0.54 9.90 -3.91
N THR A 110 0.51 11.12 -4.43
CA THR A 110 0.40 11.42 -5.87
C THR A 110 1.63 12.13 -6.44
N GLY A 111 2.70 12.27 -5.66
CA GLY A 111 3.90 13.02 -6.07
C GLY A 111 4.77 12.30 -7.10
N LYS A 112 4.65 10.98 -7.24
CA LYS A 112 5.41 10.15 -8.20
C LYS A 112 4.53 9.28 -9.09
N SER A 113 3.22 9.31 -8.91
CA SER A 113 2.27 8.47 -9.66
C SER A 113 0.90 9.15 -9.75
N PRO A 114 0.18 8.99 -10.86
CA PRO A 114 -1.13 9.61 -11.02
C PRO A 114 -2.17 9.02 -10.05
N PRO A 115 -3.18 9.81 -9.65
CA PRO A 115 -4.22 9.35 -8.71
C PRO A 115 -5.23 8.38 -9.33
N THR A 116 -5.18 8.15 -10.64
CA THR A 116 -6.20 7.40 -11.40
C THR A 116 -6.48 6.01 -10.81
N TYR A 117 -5.46 5.31 -10.32
CA TYR A 117 -5.64 4.04 -9.65
C TYR A 117 -6.41 4.19 -8.34
N ALA A 118 -6.01 5.14 -7.49
CA ALA A 118 -6.67 5.41 -6.21
C ALA A 118 -8.14 5.81 -6.38
N GLU A 119 -8.42 6.67 -7.36
CA GLU A 119 -9.77 7.11 -7.71
C GLU A 119 -10.65 5.97 -8.20
N ARG A 120 -10.05 5.01 -8.94
CA ARG A 120 -10.77 3.80 -9.35
C ARG A 120 -11.11 2.92 -8.16
N ILE A 121 -10.12 2.66 -7.30
CA ILE A 121 -10.30 1.79 -6.13
C ILE A 121 -11.27 2.42 -5.12
N SER A 122 -11.21 3.72 -4.88
CA SER A 122 -12.10 4.39 -3.93
C SER A 122 -13.57 4.25 -4.33
N LYS A 123 -13.87 4.27 -5.64
CA LYS A 123 -15.22 4.02 -6.16
C LYS A 123 -15.70 2.58 -5.99
N MET A 124 -14.78 1.62 -5.81
CA MET A 124 -15.11 0.22 -5.58
C MET A 124 -15.43 -0.08 -4.11
N ILE A 125 -15.00 0.78 -3.17
CA ILE A 125 -15.21 0.59 -1.74
C ILE A 125 -16.33 1.52 -1.26
N PRO A 126 -17.47 0.99 -0.79
CA PRO A 126 -18.54 1.81 -0.24
C PRO A 126 -18.05 2.76 0.85
N ASN A 127 -18.44 4.04 0.77
CA ASN A 127 -18.13 5.08 1.76
C ASN A 127 -16.63 5.34 1.99
N ALA A 128 -15.74 4.90 1.09
CA ALA A 128 -14.32 5.22 1.22
C ALA A 128 -14.07 6.72 1.02
N LYS A 129 -13.35 7.33 1.97
CA LYS A 129 -12.84 8.70 1.85
C LYS A 129 -11.43 8.65 1.25
N LEU A 130 -11.27 9.16 0.03
CA LEU A 130 -9.96 9.32 -0.59
C LEU A 130 -9.39 10.70 -0.25
N THR A 131 -8.18 10.74 0.28
CA THR A 131 -7.38 11.95 0.49
C THR A 131 -6.06 11.79 -0.26
N GLN A 132 -5.80 12.69 -1.19
CA GLN A 132 -4.54 12.72 -1.94
C GLN A 132 -3.56 13.64 -1.21
N VAL A 133 -2.31 13.20 -1.08
CA VAL A 133 -1.25 13.93 -0.41
C VAL A 133 -0.02 14.05 -1.32
N LYS A 134 0.77 15.10 -1.14
CA LYS A 134 1.99 15.34 -1.94
C LYS A 134 3.15 14.47 -1.42
N ALA A 135 2.97 13.17 -1.53
CA ALA A 135 3.91 12.15 -1.10
C ALA A 135 4.20 11.14 -2.22
N GLY A 136 5.29 10.41 -2.06
CA GLY A 136 5.73 9.29 -2.86
C GLY A 136 4.97 8.01 -2.53
N HIS A 137 5.57 6.86 -2.82
CA HIS A 137 4.93 5.57 -2.53
C HIS A 137 4.76 5.33 -1.03
N PHE A 138 5.82 5.54 -0.25
CA PHE A 138 5.81 5.39 1.22
C PHE A 138 5.30 6.68 1.86
N VAL A 139 3.98 6.85 1.84
CA VAL A 139 3.30 8.06 2.32
C VAL A 139 3.74 8.51 3.72
N PRO A 140 3.88 7.62 4.73
CA PRO A 140 4.30 8.03 6.07
C PRO A 140 5.72 8.58 6.15
N GLU A 141 6.62 8.21 5.24
CA GLU A 141 8.00 8.72 5.20
C GLU A 141 8.06 10.14 4.63
N ASP A 142 7.21 10.45 3.66
CA ASP A 142 7.19 11.77 3.01
C ASP A 142 6.28 12.79 3.71
N ALA A 143 5.20 12.33 4.33
CA ALA A 143 4.17 13.18 4.92
C ALA A 143 3.69 12.67 6.29
N PRO A 144 4.60 12.45 7.27
CA PRO A 144 4.25 11.85 8.56
C PRO A 144 3.17 12.65 9.32
N ASP A 145 3.34 13.96 9.44
CA ASP A 145 2.40 14.83 10.18
C ASP A 145 1.01 14.88 9.53
N GLU A 146 0.96 14.85 8.19
CA GLU A 146 -0.31 14.84 7.46
C GLU A 146 -1.02 13.48 7.62
N VAL A 147 -0.27 12.38 7.55
CA VAL A 147 -0.79 11.03 7.83
C VAL A 147 -1.35 10.94 9.25
N GLU A 148 -0.61 11.42 10.25
CA GLU A 148 -1.05 11.43 11.65
C GLU A 148 -2.38 12.19 11.78
N LYS A 149 -2.43 13.43 11.28
CA LYS A 149 -3.64 14.26 11.34
C LYS A 149 -4.84 13.58 10.69
N LEU A 150 -4.66 12.95 9.54
CA LEU A 150 -5.73 12.26 8.81
C LEU A 150 -6.24 11.02 9.57
N ILE A 151 -5.34 10.25 10.18
CA ILE A 151 -5.70 9.08 10.98
C ILE A 151 -6.46 9.49 12.25
N LEU A 152 -5.95 10.49 12.99
CA LEU A 152 -6.61 10.97 14.21
C LEU A 152 -7.99 11.57 13.93
N GLY A 153 -8.14 12.30 12.82
CA GLY A 153 -9.43 12.78 12.35
C GLY A 153 -10.38 11.63 12.02
N PHE A 154 -9.90 10.62 11.29
CA PHE A 154 -10.71 9.44 10.97
C PHE A 154 -11.19 8.67 12.20
N PHE A 155 -10.33 8.53 13.23
CA PHE A 155 -10.72 7.92 14.50
C PHE A 155 -11.80 8.73 15.21
N SER A 156 -11.64 10.05 15.28
CA SER A 156 -12.62 10.94 15.90
C SER A 156 -13.98 10.92 15.20
N ASP A 157 -13.99 10.78 13.87
CA ASP A 157 -15.22 10.81 13.08
C ASP A 157 -16.00 9.47 13.08
N ASN A 158 -15.34 8.35 13.40
CA ASN A 158 -15.90 7.01 13.13
C ASN A 158 -15.77 5.98 14.27
N LEU A 159 -14.82 6.15 15.18
CA LEU A 159 -14.41 5.09 16.13
C LEU A 159 -14.38 5.53 17.60
N LEU A 160 -14.53 6.83 17.87
CA LEU A 160 -14.68 7.44 19.18
C LEU A 160 -16.10 7.98 19.34
#